data_AF-A0A359KDW8-F1
#
_entry.id   AF-A0A359KDW8-F1
#
_cell.length_a   1.000
_cell.length_b   1.000
_cell.length_c   1.000
_cell.angle_alpha   90.00
_cell.angle_beta   90.00
_cell.angle_gamma   90.00
#
_symmetry.space_group_name_H-M   'P 1'
#
loop_
_entity.id
_entity.type
_entity.pdbx_description
1 polymer ?
#
loop_
_entity_poly.entity_id
_entity_poly.type
_entity_poly.pdbx_seq_one_letter_code
_entity_poly.pdbx_strand_id
1 'polypeptide(L)'
;VPAGWGAPLYAKLDAELAAGLMSINAVKGVEIGAGFGAAELSGEENADEMRLGDDGQPVFLSNKAGGVLGGISTGQPLTARVAFKPTSSILTLRQTINRDGAEVDLRTKGRHDPC
;
A
#
# COMPACT_ATOMS: atom_id res chain seq x y z
N VAL A 1 7.45 4.37 -14.28
CA VAL A 1 8.17 3.17 -14.79
C VAL A 1 7.74 2.92 -16.22
N PRO A 2 8.50 2.22 -17.10
CA PRO A 2 8.02 1.86 -18.43
C PRO A 2 6.72 1.06 -18.35
N ALA A 3 5.88 1.12 -19.39
CA ALA A 3 4.69 0.27 -19.47
C ALA A 3 5.07 -1.22 -19.66
N GLY A 4 4.25 -2.12 -19.12
CA GLY A 4 4.38 -3.56 -19.32
C GLY A 4 5.21 -4.33 -18.27
N TRP A 5 5.63 -3.71 -17.17
CA TRP A 5 6.27 -4.43 -16.05
C TRP A 5 5.22 -5.19 -15.22
N GLY A 6 5.47 -6.47 -14.95
CA GLY A 6 4.59 -7.37 -14.21
C GLY A 6 4.12 -8.56 -15.03
N ALA A 7 3.55 -9.56 -14.37
CA ALA A 7 2.94 -10.73 -15.01
C ALA A 7 1.48 -10.89 -14.53
N PRO A 8 0.47 -10.74 -15.41
CA PRO A 8 -0.94 -10.60 -15.04
C PRO A 8 -1.56 -11.69 -14.15
N LEU A 9 -0.96 -12.89 -14.04
CA LEU A 9 -1.52 -13.97 -13.23
C LEU A 9 -0.71 -14.27 -11.95
N TYR A 10 0.60 -14.48 -12.08
CA TYR A 10 1.43 -15.04 -11.02
C TYR A 10 2.45 -14.08 -10.42
N ALA A 11 2.71 -12.95 -11.07
CA ALA A 11 3.68 -11.95 -10.61
C ALA A 11 3.17 -10.55 -10.95
N LYS A 12 1.91 -10.27 -10.58
CA LYS A 12 1.31 -8.96 -10.81
C LYS A 12 2.13 -7.91 -10.06
N LEU A 13 2.42 -6.80 -10.72
CA LEU A 13 3.27 -5.75 -10.16
C LEU A 13 2.71 -5.18 -8.85
N ASP A 14 1.41 -4.91 -8.80
CA ASP A 14 0.70 -4.43 -7.61
C ASP A 14 0.73 -5.46 -6.46
N ALA A 15 0.62 -6.75 -6.75
CA ALA A 15 0.71 -7.81 -5.75
C ALA A 15 2.13 -7.92 -5.15
N GLU A 16 3.17 -7.83 -5.97
CA GLU A 16 4.57 -7.86 -5.49
C GLU A 16 4.90 -6.61 -4.68
N LEU A 17 4.45 -5.43 -5.14
CA LEU A 17 4.57 -4.18 -4.38
C LEU A 17 3.83 -4.29 -3.05
N ALA A 18 2.61 -4.81 -3.04
CA ALA A 18 1.85 -4.99 -1.81
C ALA A 18 2.55 -5.94 -0.84
N ALA A 19 3.10 -7.06 -1.31
CA ALA A 19 3.88 -7.98 -0.48
C ALA A 19 5.13 -7.31 0.11
N GLY A 20 5.90 -6.59 -0.71
CA GLY A 20 7.09 -5.87 -0.27
C GLY A 20 6.77 -4.78 0.76
N LEU A 21 5.75 -3.97 0.50
CA LEU A 21 5.32 -2.90 1.40
C LEU A 21 4.73 -3.42 2.71
N MET A 22 3.92 -4.49 2.65
CA MET A 22 3.33 -5.12 3.84
C MET A 22 4.39 -5.80 4.72
N SER A 23 5.56 -6.15 4.17
CA SER A 23 6.67 -6.76 4.92
C SER A 23 7.37 -5.77 5.87
N ILE A 24 7.17 -4.46 5.69
CA ILE A 24 7.75 -3.43 6.54
C ILE A 24 7.14 -3.54 7.94
N ASN A 25 7.99 -3.57 8.97
CA ASN A 25 7.55 -3.62 10.35
C ASN A 25 6.52 -2.52 10.65
N ALA A 26 5.49 -2.89 11.40
CA ALA A 26 4.34 -2.05 11.74
C ALA A 26 3.38 -1.69 10.59
N VAL A 27 3.65 -2.02 9.33
CA VAL A 27 2.64 -1.88 8.26
C VAL A 27 1.50 -2.87 8.49
N LYS A 28 0.26 -2.36 8.41
CA LYS A 28 -1.00 -3.11 8.59
C LYS A 28 -1.94 -3.04 7.39
N GLY A 29 -1.66 -2.17 6.43
CA GLY A 29 -2.48 -1.97 5.24
C GLY A 29 -1.62 -1.42 4.11
N VAL A 30 -1.90 -1.85 2.88
CA VAL A 30 -1.29 -1.32 1.66
C VAL A 30 -2.40 -1.07 0.66
N GLU A 31 -2.33 0.05 -0.05
CA GLU A 31 -3.26 0.39 -1.10
C GLU A 31 -2.54 0.98 -2.31
N ILE A 32 -3.04 0.69 -3.51
CA ILE A 32 -2.49 1.15 -4.79
C ILE A 32 -3.47 2.13 -5.44
N GLY A 33 -2.97 3.26 -5.95
CA GLY A 33 -3.79 4.26 -6.63
C GLY A 33 -4.85 4.90 -5.74
N ALA A 34 -6.11 4.89 -6.17
CA ALA A 34 -7.27 5.29 -5.38
C ALA A 34 -7.49 4.39 -4.16
N GLY A 35 -6.92 3.18 -4.17
CA GLY A 35 -6.84 2.33 -3.00
C GLY A 35 -8.21 1.87 -2.50
N PHE A 36 -8.43 1.94 -1.19
CA PHE A 36 -9.73 1.57 -0.61
C PHE A 36 -10.86 2.48 -1.11
N GLY A 37 -10.57 3.74 -1.43
CA GLY A 37 -11.55 4.68 -1.99
C GLY A 37 -12.09 4.24 -3.36
N ALA A 38 -11.39 3.36 -4.09
CA ALA A 38 -11.89 2.80 -5.34
C ALA A 38 -13.19 1.98 -5.15
N ALA A 39 -13.41 1.42 -3.96
CA ALA A 39 -14.62 0.66 -3.66
C ALA A 39 -15.87 1.54 -3.49
N GLU A 40 -15.69 2.85 -3.33
CA GLU A 40 -16.77 3.83 -3.16
C GLU A 40 -17.17 4.49 -4.50
N LEU A 41 -16.44 4.23 -5.57
CA LEU A 41 -16.64 4.85 -6.88
C LEU A 41 -17.49 3.97 -7.80
N SER A 42 -18.28 4.61 -8.66
CA SER A 42 -18.87 3.92 -9.82
C SER A 42 -17.80 3.50 -10.84
N GLY A 43 -18.17 2.61 -11.77
CA GLY A 43 -17.27 2.20 -12.85
C GLY A 43 -16.81 3.38 -13.73
N GLU A 44 -17.71 4.33 -13.99
CA GLU A 44 -17.42 5.55 -14.76
C GLU A 44 -16.46 6.46 -13.99
N GLU A 45 -16.68 6.65 -12.69
CA GLU A 45 -15.80 7.47 -11.85
C GLU A 45 -14.44 6.81 -11.62
N ASN A 46 -14.34 5.49 -11.56
CA ASN A 46 -13.06 4.80 -11.33
C ASN A 46 -12.24 4.60 -12.61
N ALA A 47 -12.84 4.75 -13.79
CA ALA A 47 -12.14 4.58 -15.06
C ALA A 47 -11.03 5.63 -15.23
N ASP A 48 -9.83 5.16 -15.59
CA ASP A 48 -8.76 6.01 -16.10
C ASP A 48 -8.88 6.08 -17.63
N GLU A 49 -9.57 7.10 -18.11
CA GLU A 49 -9.77 7.33 -19.54
C GLU A 49 -8.46 7.59 -20.28
N MET A 50 -8.42 7.28 -21.57
CA MET A 50 -7.26 7.49 -22.44
C MET A 50 -7.60 8.35 -23.66
N ARG A 51 -6.61 9.11 -24.15
CA ARG A 51 -6.60 9.78 -25.46
C ARG A 51 -5.24 9.56 -26.12
N LEU A 52 -5.13 9.90 -27.39
CA LEU A 52 -3.83 9.93 -28.09
C LEU A 52 -3.10 11.24 -27.76
N GLY A 53 -1.82 11.14 -27.40
CA GLY A 53 -0.91 12.27 -27.31
C GLY A 53 -0.39 12.71 -28.68
N ASP A 54 0.34 13.83 -28.70
CA ASP A 54 0.92 14.42 -29.92
C ASP A 54 1.94 13.49 -30.60
N ASP A 55 2.53 12.56 -29.86
CA ASP A 55 3.46 11.52 -30.31
C ASP A 55 2.76 10.22 -30.78
N GLY A 56 1.43 10.22 -30.81
CA GLY A 56 0.61 9.07 -31.15
C GLY A 56 0.57 7.97 -30.07
N GLN A 57 1.11 8.22 -28.87
CA GLN A 57 1.07 7.26 -27.77
C GLN A 57 -0.19 7.46 -26.90
N PRO A 58 -0.67 6.41 -26.21
CA PRO A 58 -1.77 6.54 -25.26
C PRO A 58 -1.37 7.42 -24.06
N VAL A 59 -2.23 8.39 -23.73
CA VAL A 59 -2.11 9.22 -22.54
C VAL A 59 -3.37 9.03 -21.69
N PHE A 60 -3.16 8.64 -20.44
CA PHE A 60 -4.22 8.54 -19.44
C PHE A 60 -4.57 9.92 -18.88
N LEU A 61 -5.87 10.19 -18.71
CA LEU A 61 -6.39 11.46 -18.21
C LEU A 61 -6.46 11.52 -16.67
N SER A 62 -6.38 10.37 -15.99
CA SER A 62 -6.28 10.24 -14.53
C SER A 62 -5.42 9.02 -14.16
N ASN A 63 -5.12 8.85 -12.86
CA ASN A 63 -4.29 7.74 -12.37
C ASN A 63 -4.89 7.07 -11.11
N LYS A 64 -6.17 6.71 -11.17
CA LYS A 64 -6.89 6.03 -10.09
C LYS A 64 -6.40 4.59 -9.91
N ALA A 65 -5.91 3.96 -10.98
CA ALA A 65 -5.24 2.67 -10.96
C ALA A 65 -3.84 2.69 -10.32
N GLY A 66 -3.29 3.88 -10.03
CA GLY A 66 -1.99 4.00 -9.36
C GLY A 66 -0.83 3.47 -10.18
N GLY A 67 -0.92 3.57 -11.51
CA GLY A 67 0.09 3.14 -12.45
C GLY A 67 0.11 1.64 -12.76
N VAL A 68 -0.87 0.87 -12.26
CA VAL A 68 -0.99 -0.58 -12.52
C VAL A 68 -2.39 -0.93 -13.02
N LEU A 69 -2.50 -1.49 -14.22
CA LEU A 69 -3.75 -2.01 -14.76
C LEU A 69 -3.55 -3.47 -15.16
N GLY A 70 -4.46 -4.35 -14.76
CA GLY A 70 -4.35 -5.79 -15.05
C GLY A 70 -3.09 -6.46 -14.49
N GLY A 71 -2.49 -5.87 -13.45
CA GLY A 71 -1.24 -6.36 -12.85
C GLY A 71 0.04 -5.99 -13.60
N ILE A 72 -0.04 -5.08 -14.59
CA ILE A 72 1.12 -4.53 -15.30
C ILE A 72 1.19 -3.02 -15.21
N SER A 73 2.40 -2.45 -15.29
CA SER A 73 2.57 -0.99 -15.29
C SER A 73 1.98 -0.33 -16.54
N THR A 74 1.37 0.84 -16.35
CA THR A 74 0.75 1.60 -17.45
C THR A 74 1.67 2.64 -18.08
N GLY A 75 2.84 2.90 -17.48
CA GLY A 75 3.71 4.03 -17.83
C GLY A 75 3.51 5.24 -16.91
N GLN A 76 2.35 5.34 -16.25
CA GLN A 76 2.06 6.38 -15.27
C GLN A 76 2.88 6.22 -13.97
N PRO A 77 2.93 7.24 -13.11
CA PRO A 77 3.51 7.10 -11.78
C PRO A 77 2.87 5.96 -10.99
N LEU A 78 3.72 5.15 -10.35
CA LEU A 78 3.26 4.15 -9.39
C LEU A 78 2.95 4.86 -8.07
N THR A 79 1.70 4.75 -7.62
CA THR A 79 1.25 5.37 -6.37
C THR A 79 0.81 4.28 -5.41
N ALA A 80 1.45 4.22 -4.25
CA ALA A 80 1.09 3.32 -3.16
C ALA A 80 1.05 4.08 -1.84
N ARG A 81 0.15 3.68 -0.94
CA ARG A 81 0.09 4.17 0.43
C ARG A 81 0.12 2.99 1.40
N VAL A 82 0.70 3.21 2.56
CA VAL A 82 0.84 2.20 3.62
C VAL A 82 0.33 2.75 4.94
N ALA A 83 -0.33 1.91 5.71
CA ALA A 83 -0.84 2.25 7.04
C ALA A 83 0.08 1.63 8.11
N PHE A 84 0.77 2.47 8.87
CA PHE A 84 1.56 2.03 10.02
C PHE A 84 0.70 1.98 11.28
N LYS A 85 0.75 0.87 12.02
CA LYS A 85 0.24 0.86 13.39
C LYS A 85 1.15 1.70 14.30
N PRO A 86 0.62 2.28 15.38
CA PRO A 86 1.45 2.92 16.38
C PRO A 86 2.52 1.99 16.95
N THR A 87 3.67 2.55 17.32
CA THR A 87 4.79 1.82 17.90
C THR A 87 4.37 1.07 19.17
N SER A 88 4.77 -0.20 19.28
CA SER A 88 4.39 -1.05 20.41
C SER A 88 5.17 -0.77 21.69
N SER A 89 6.22 0.05 21.63
CA SER A 89 6.98 0.49 22.79
C SER A 89 6.30 1.69 23.42
N ILE A 90 5.47 1.42 24.43
CA ILE A 90 4.64 2.41 25.10
C ILE A 90 5.20 2.67 26.50
N LEU A 91 5.30 3.95 26.87
CA LEU A 91 5.81 4.39 28.19
C LEU A 91 4.77 4.25 29.32
N THR A 92 3.53 3.95 28.99
CA THR A 92 2.47 3.63 29.96
C THR A 92 2.44 2.12 30.23
N LEU A 93 2.02 1.74 31.45
CA LEU A 93 1.87 0.33 31.80
C LEU A 93 0.84 -0.33 30.89
N ARG A 94 1.15 -1.55 30.46
CA ARG A 94 0.30 -2.42 29.68
C ARG A 94 0.30 -3.81 30.30
N GLN A 95 -0.90 -4.37 30.45
CA GLN A 95 -1.09 -5.74 30.88
C GLN A 95 -0.61 -6.69 29.78
N THR A 96 0.18 -7.69 30.16
CA THR A 96 0.68 -8.73 29.26
C THR A 96 1.02 -10.00 30.05
N ILE A 97 1.61 -10.99 29.38
CA ILE A 97 2.10 -12.21 30.01
C ILE A 97 3.61 -12.35 29.77
N ASN A 98 4.30 -12.99 30.71
CA ASN A 98 5.70 -13.38 30.51
C ASN A 98 5.79 -14.74 29.79
N ARG A 99 7.02 -15.23 29.57
CA ARG A 99 7.27 -16.52 28.89
C ARG A 99 6.70 -17.73 29.64
N ASP A 100 6.55 -17.64 30.96
CA ASP A 100 6.00 -18.69 31.82
C ASP A 100 4.46 -18.63 31.89
N GLY A 101 3.84 -17.68 31.19
CA GLY A 101 2.38 -17.49 31.14
C GLY A 101 1.80 -16.73 32.33
N ALA A 102 2.63 -16.16 33.20
CA ALA A 102 2.15 -15.36 34.34
C ALA A 102 1.76 -13.94 33.90
N GLU A 103 0.64 -13.44 34.43
CA GLU A 103 0.19 -12.06 34.25
C GLU A 103 1.21 -11.05 34.81
N VAL A 104 1.58 -10.06 34.02
CA VAL A 104 2.52 -8.99 34.42
C VAL A 104 2.10 -7.64 33.83
N ASP A 105 2.35 -6.58 34.58
CA ASP A 105 2.29 -5.21 34.05
C ASP A 105 3.65 -4.80 33.51
N LEU A 106 3.74 -4.57 32.20
CA LEU A 106 4.98 -4.21 31.52
C LEU A 106 4.96 -2.72 31.13
N ARG A 107 6.10 -2.06 31.36
CA ARG A 107 6.40 -0.72 30.84
C ARG A 107 7.76 -0.74 30.17
N THR A 108 7.80 -0.33 28.90
CA THR A 108 9.07 -0.18 28.18
C THR A 108 9.84 1.03 28.72
N LYS A 109 11.16 0.90 28.86
CA LYS A 109 12.06 1.97 29.32
C LYS A 109 12.98 2.37 28.16
N GLY A 110 13.15 3.66 27.92
CA GLY A 110 14.04 4.18 26.87
C GLY A 110 13.37 5.25 26.02
N ARG A 111 14.10 5.77 25.03
CA ARG A 111 13.52 6.61 23.98
C ARG A 111 12.97 5.70 22.89
N HIS A 112 11.73 5.95 22.49
CA HIS A 112 11.06 5.26 21.40
C HIS A 112 10.54 6.29 20.43
N ASP A 113 10.56 5.98 19.14
CA ASP A 113 10.00 6.84 18.12
C ASP A 113 8.48 6.94 18.32
N PRO A 114 7.89 8.14 18.49
CA PRO A 114 6.45 8.28 18.62
C PRO A 114 5.69 8.11 17.29
N CYS A 115 6.38 8.08 16.14
CA CYS A 115 5.77 7.97 14.80
C CYS A 115 6.54 7.01 13.89
#